data_AF-A0A816HN71-F1
#
_entry.id   AF-A0A816HN71-F1
#
_cell.length_a   1.000
_cell.length_b   1.000
_cell.length_c   1.000
_cell.angle_alpha   90.00
_cell.angle_beta   90.00
_cell.angle_gamma   90.00
#
_symmetry.space_group_name_H-M   'P 1'
#
loop_
_entity.id
_entity.type
_entity.pdbx_description
1 polymer ?
#
loop_
_entity_poly.entity_id
_entity_poly.type
_entity_poly.pdbx_seq_one_letter_code
_entity_poly.pdbx_strand_id
1 'polypeptide(L)'
;FNTVPGGNLSANLSVLSYHWYCTTLSIGLPIPVTLPPGVTLLTTGTTCNIQGDLIFQAVDNDITQTRGSSFLTEFGFDGRTNTGAQQNDYVLDKSDQYFQSWTVWGQSFINESNNIQYDILSQFNRPYAYAIAGTPLFMFYDRNDPCQVNNEKMVILMTIFPLLNHFDHYHVWFVVNNENIVIKMHF
;
A
#
# COMPACT_ATOMS: atom_id res chain seq x y z
N PHE A 1 8.81 12.26 -15.55
CA PHE A 1 9.67 11.88 -16.70
C PHE A 1 8.94 12.11 -18.02
N ASN A 2 9.64 12.34 -19.14
CA ASN A 2 8.96 12.57 -20.42
C ASN A 2 8.68 11.27 -21.23
N THR A 3 9.45 10.21 -21.00
CA THR A 3 9.27 8.88 -21.63
C THR A 3 9.84 7.79 -20.70
N VAL A 4 9.40 6.55 -20.87
CA VAL A 4 10.00 5.38 -20.21
C VAL A 4 11.37 5.01 -20.84
N PRO A 5 12.24 4.26 -20.14
CA PRO A 5 13.38 3.59 -20.77
C PRO A 5 12.94 2.77 -21.97
N GLY A 6 13.63 2.91 -23.12
CA GLY A 6 13.23 2.26 -24.37
C GLY A 6 12.08 2.92 -25.12
N GLY A 7 11.61 4.10 -24.67
CA GLY A 7 10.62 4.93 -25.37
C GLY A 7 9.21 4.34 -25.39
N ASN A 8 8.31 4.96 -26.16
CA ASN A 8 6.87 4.64 -26.14
C ASN A 8 6.53 3.17 -26.48
N LEU A 9 7.36 2.50 -27.28
CA LEU A 9 7.19 1.09 -27.62
C LEU A 9 7.44 0.15 -26.43
N SER A 10 8.14 0.64 -25.41
CA SER A 10 8.46 -0.11 -24.19
C SER A 10 7.59 0.30 -22.99
N ALA A 11 6.59 1.17 -23.19
CA ALA A 11 5.75 1.70 -22.13
C ALA A 11 5.02 0.58 -21.38
N ASN A 12 4.47 -0.40 -22.11
CA ASN A 12 3.80 -1.57 -21.54
C ASN A 12 4.75 -2.62 -20.92
N LEU A 13 6.07 -2.40 -20.96
CA LEU A 13 7.09 -3.30 -20.42
C LEU A 13 7.93 -2.62 -19.32
N SER A 14 7.70 -1.34 -19.06
CA SER A 14 8.51 -0.53 -18.16
C SER A 14 7.76 -0.25 -16.88
N VAL A 15 8.46 -0.41 -15.76
CA VAL A 15 7.93 -0.17 -14.41
C VAL A 15 8.80 0.87 -13.71
N LEU A 16 8.18 1.96 -13.26
CA LEU A 16 8.78 2.93 -12.38
C LEU A 16 8.91 2.31 -10.98
N SER A 17 10.14 1.93 -10.63
CA SER A 17 10.50 1.50 -9.28
C SER A 17 10.80 2.73 -8.43
N TYR A 18 10.22 2.82 -7.24
CA TYR A 18 10.49 3.91 -6.30
C TYR A 18 10.39 3.43 -4.85
N HIS A 19 11.02 4.18 -3.96
CA HIS A 19 11.06 3.87 -2.52
C HIS A 19 10.33 4.99 -1.78
N TRP A 20 9.67 4.65 -0.68
CA TRP A 20 9.07 5.63 0.22
C TRP A 20 9.59 5.46 1.63
N TYR A 21 10.23 6.53 2.12
CA TYR A 21 10.66 6.65 3.50
C TYR A 21 10.21 8.00 4.03
N CYS A 22 9.62 8.01 5.22
CA CYS A 22 9.33 9.26 5.89
C CYS A 22 10.63 9.90 6.41
N THR A 23 10.96 11.05 5.85
CA THR A 23 12.21 11.77 6.18
C THR A 23 12.25 12.32 7.61
N THR A 24 11.08 12.61 8.21
CA THR A 24 10.98 13.12 9.59
C THR A 24 11.01 12.02 10.66
N LEU A 25 10.80 10.76 10.28
CA LEU A 25 10.93 9.62 11.19
C LEU A 25 12.33 8.99 11.20
N SER A 26 13.28 9.62 10.50
CA SER A 26 14.72 9.30 10.48
C SER A 26 15.05 7.84 10.23
N ILE A 27 15.45 7.53 8.99
CA ILE A 27 16.28 6.37 8.66
C ILE A 27 17.69 6.48 9.26
N GLY A 28 17.86 6.72 10.57
CA GLY A 28 19.17 6.71 11.26
C GLY A 28 20.30 7.59 10.68
N LEU A 29 20.02 8.39 9.65
CA LEU A 29 20.94 9.30 9.00
C LEU A 29 20.75 10.67 9.66
N PRO A 30 21.82 11.29 10.18
CA PRO A 30 21.75 12.67 10.66
C PRO A 30 21.63 13.58 9.44
N ILE A 31 20.42 13.76 8.92
CA ILE A 31 20.12 14.85 7.99
C ILE A 31 19.66 16.00 8.88
N PRO A 32 20.50 17.03 9.13
CA PRO A 32 20.07 18.21 9.84
C PRO A 32 19.13 18.96 8.90
N VAL A 33 17.83 18.74 9.05
CA VAL A 33 16.83 19.61 8.44
C VAL A 33 16.78 20.90 9.25
N THR A 34 17.54 21.91 8.82
CA THR A 34 17.39 23.27 9.32
C THR A 34 16.06 23.81 8.80
N LEU A 35 15.04 23.84 9.65
CA LEU A 35 13.74 24.41 9.29
C LEU A 35 13.84 25.94 9.21
N PRO A 36 13.15 26.59 8.26
CA PRO A 36 13.00 28.04 8.25
C PRO A 36 12.38 28.56 9.56
N PRO A 37 12.74 29.77 10.02
CA PRO A 37 12.09 30.39 11.18
C PRO A 37 10.57 30.45 10.99
N GLY A 38 9.82 29.90 11.95
CA GLY A 38 8.35 29.87 11.91
C GLY A 38 7.74 28.55 11.42
N VAL A 39 8.55 27.59 10.96
CA VAL A 39 8.08 26.24 10.61
C VAL A 39 8.20 25.35 11.84
N THR A 40 7.07 25.03 12.48
CA THR A 40 6.99 23.95 13.46
C THR A 40 6.92 22.63 12.70
N LEU A 41 7.76 21.65 13.05
CA LEU A 41 7.58 20.29 12.56
C LEU A 41 6.20 19.84 13.04
N LEU A 42 5.24 19.72 12.11
CA LEU A 42 3.98 19.05 12.43
C LEU A 42 4.36 17.66 12.96
N THR A 43 3.64 17.17 13.96
CA THR A 43 3.83 15.84 14.57
C THR A 43 4.26 14.85 13.50
N THR A 44 5.35 14.13 13.73
CA THR A 44 6.11 13.40 12.70
C THR A 44 5.23 12.70 11.66
N GLY A 45 4.15 12.03 12.09
CA GLY A 45 3.17 11.39 11.20
C GLY A 45 2.44 12.31 10.22
N THR A 46 2.06 13.55 10.59
CA THR A 46 1.38 14.49 9.69
C THR A 46 2.31 14.94 8.55
N THR A 47 3.57 15.23 8.86
CA THR A 47 4.56 15.57 7.82
C THR A 47 4.86 14.36 6.93
N CYS A 48 4.93 13.15 7.49
CA CYS A 48 5.06 11.93 6.71
C CYS A 48 3.90 11.75 5.72
N ASN A 49 2.67 11.95 6.19
CA ASN A 49 1.49 11.80 5.35
C ASN A 49 1.49 12.82 4.20
N ILE A 50 1.81 14.09 4.47
CA ILE A 50 1.95 15.11 3.41
C ILE A 50 3.03 14.70 2.41
N GLN A 51 4.20 14.26 2.89
CA GLN A 51 5.27 13.78 2.00
C GLN A 51 4.81 12.58 1.17
N GLY A 52 4.09 11.65 1.77
CA GLY A 52 3.51 10.50 1.10
C GLY A 52 2.50 10.90 0.03
N ASP A 53 1.55 11.78 0.35
CA ASP A 53 0.55 12.26 -0.60
C ASP A 53 1.22 12.84 -1.85
N LEU A 54 2.25 13.67 -1.65
CA LEU A 54 3.01 14.27 -2.75
C LEU A 54 3.75 13.21 -3.57
N ILE A 55 4.35 12.19 -2.94
CA ILE A 55 5.10 11.14 -3.65
C ILE A 55 4.15 10.25 -4.45
N PHE A 56 3.09 9.73 -3.82
CA PHE A 56 2.10 8.87 -4.50
C PHE A 56 1.45 9.62 -5.68
N GLN A 57 1.09 10.89 -5.49
CA GLN A 57 0.58 11.73 -6.58
C GLN A 57 1.63 11.97 -7.68
N ALA A 58 2.89 12.19 -7.35
CA ALA A 58 3.95 12.38 -8.34
C ALA A 58 4.18 11.13 -9.17
N VAL A 59 4.20 9.95 -8.53
CA VAL A 59 4.33 8.65 -9.21
C VAL A 59 3.15 8.41 -10.15
N ASP A 60 1.92 8.67 -9.69
CA ASP A 60 0.71 8.54 -10.50
C ASP A 60 0.73 9.45 -11.75
N ASN A 61 1.15 10.70 -11.56
CA ASN A 61 1.34 11.64 -12.67
C ASN A 61 2.42 11.13 -13.65
N ASP A 62 3.54 10.62 -13.15
CA ASP A 62 4.64 10.10 -13.97
C ASP A 62 4.21 8.88 -14.79
N ILE A 63 3.50 7.90 -14.20
CA ILE A 63 3.02 6.73 -14.95
C ILE A 63 1.92 7.09 -15.94
N THR A 64 1.07 8.07 -15.62
CA THR A 64 0.06 8.60 -16.54
C THR A 64 0.72 9.28 -17.74
N GLN A 65 1.74 10.11 -17.50
CA GLN A 65 2.48 10.81 -18.55
C GLN A 65 3.28 9.84 -19.44
N THR A 66 3.96 8.87 -18.82
CA THR A 66 4.85 7.94 -19.53
C THR A 66 4.15 6.72 -20.09
N ARG A 67 2.88 6.48 -19.70
CA ARG A 67 2.08 5.30 -20.04
C ARG A 67 2.68 3.97 -19.57
N GLY A 68 3.53 4.03 -18.54
CA GLY A 68 4.13 2.87 -17.89
C GLY A 68 3.32 2.39 -16.69
N SER A 69 3.93 1.54 -15.87
CA SER A 69 3.41 1.14 -14.56
C SER A 69 4.36 1.56 -13.43
N SER A 70 3.98 1.36 -12.17
CA SER A 70 4.84 1.62 -11.01
C SER A 70 4.85 0.46 -10.03
N PHE A 71 5.89 0.41 -9.20
CA PHE A 71 6.05 -0.56 -8.13
C PHE A 71 6.82 0.09 -6.97
N LEU A 72 6.23 0.08 -5.77
CA LEU A 72 6.86 0.56 -4.55
C LEU A 72 7.83 -0.51 -4.03
N THR A 73 9.10 -0.42 -4.41
CA THR A 73 10.07 -1.48 -4.14
C THR A 73 10.59 -1.47 -2.70
N GLU A 74 10.48 -0.34 -2.00
CA GLU A 74 10.82 -0.30 -0.58
C GLU A 74 9.97 0.69 0.20
N PHE A 75 9.45 0.21 1.33
CA PHE A 75 8.97 1.00 2.45
C PHE A 75 9.01 0.13 3.71
N GLY A 76 8.83 0.70 4.88
CA GLY A 76 8.64 -0.08 6.10
C GLY A 76 9.13 0.64 7.34
N PHE A 77 8.38 0.47 8.42
CA PHE A 77 8.67 1.02 9.75
C PHE A 77 8.61 -0.11 10.78
N ASP A 78 9.16 0.10 11.97
CA ASP A 78 9.31 -0.95 13.00
C ASP A 78 8.04 -1.78 13.28
N GLY A 79 6.85 -1.26 12.98
CA GLY A 79 5.55 -1.90 13.14
C GLY A 79 5.17 -2.15 14.60
N ARG A 80 6.09 -1.98 15.54
CA ARG A 80 5.93 -2.25 16.97
C ARG A 80 5.54 -1.01 17.75
N THR A 81 5.90 0.16 17.24
CA THR A 81 5.48 1.44 17.80
C THR A 81 4.17 1.88 17.15
N ASN A 82 3.32 2.59 17.89
CA ASN A 82 2.09 3.16 17.34
C ASN A 82 2.38 4.00 16.09
N THR A 83 3.45 4.80 16.12
CA THR A 83 3.87 5.62 14.99
C THR A 83 4.32 4.77 13.81
N GLY A 84 5.14 3.74 14.03
CA GLY A 84 5.60 2.84 12.96
C GLY A 84 4.45 2.08 12.32
N ALA A 85 3.54 1.52 13.12
CA ALA A 85 2.34 0.85 12.64
C ALA A 85 1.45 1.79 11.81
N GLN A 86 1.18 3.00 12.31
CA GLN A 86 0.39 4.01 11.58
C GLN A 86 1.01 4.39 10.23
N GLN A 87 2.34 4.36 10.11
CA GLN A 87 3.01 4.69 8.84
C GLN A 87 3.01 3.51 7.86
N ASN A 88 3.18 2.28 8.34
CA ASN A 88 2.93 1.09 7.51
C ASN A 88 1.49 1.13 7.00
N ASP A 89 0.55 1.45 7.87
CA ASP A 89 -0.86 1.56 7.53
C ASP A 89 -1.11 2.60 6.46
N TYR A 90 -0.59 3.82 6.66
CA TYR A 90 -0.69 4.89 5.69
C TYR A 90 -0.19 4.49 4.29
N VAL A 91 0.98 3.86 4.19
CA VAL A 91 1.55 3.44 2.89
C VAL A 91 0.69 2.40 2.23
N LEU A 92 0.22 1.43 3.00
CA LEU A 92 -0.59 0.35 2.49
C LEU A 92 -1.96 0.85 2.00
N ASP A 93 -2.59 1.80 2.71
CA ASP A 93 -3.83 2.45 2.25
C ASP A 93 -3.62 3.26 0.97
N LYS A 94 -2.49 3.98 0.88
CA LYS A 94 -2.13 4.72 -0.33
C LYS A 94 -1.85 3.78 -1.50
N SER A 95 -1.19 2.65 -1.23
CA SER A 95 -0.93 1.64 -2.25
C SER A 95 -2.23 1.08 -2.83
N ASP A 96 -3.23 0.82 -1.98
CA ASP A 96 -4.57 0.40 -2.44
C ASP A 96 -5.27 1.52 -3.23
N GLN A 97 -5.22 2.77 -2.75
CA GLN A 97 -5.80 3.94 -3.41
C GLN A 97 -5.24 4.15 -4.83
N TYR A 98 -3.95 3.91 -5.05
CA TYR A 98 -3.25 4.13 -6.32
C TYR A 98 -3.03 2.84 -7.13
N PHE A 99 -3.57 1.70 -6.69
CA PHE A 99 -3.34 0.38 -7.31
C PHE A 99 -1.86 0.02 -7.49
N GLN A 100 -1.05 0.37 -6.50
CA GLN A 100 0.39 0.15 -6.54
C GLN A 100 0.77 -1.11 -5.77
N SER A 101 1.50 -1.99 -6.46
CA SER A 101 2.15 -3.12 -5.81
C SER A 101 3.34 -2.65 -5.00
N TRP A 102 3.68 -3.40 -3.96
CA TRP A 102 4.70 -2.99 -3.00
C TRP A 102 5.53 -4.16 -2.47
N THR A 103 6.74 -3.85 -2.02
CA THR A 103 7.57 -4.74 -1.20
C THR A 103 8.06 -4.01 0.05
N VAL A 104 7.92 -4.68 1.19
CA VAL A 104 8.37 -4.15 2.46
C VAL A 104 9.87 -4.42 2.66
N TRP A 105 10.59 -3.44 3.18
CA TRP A 105 12.01 -3.52 3.49
C TRP A 105 12.26 -3.79 4.97
N GLY A 106 13.25 -4.63 5.26
CA GLY A 106 13.82 -4.80 6.59
C GLY A 106 12.92 -5.47 7.63
N GLN A 107 11.71 -5.91 7.28
CA GLN A 107 10.82 -6.60 8.22
C GLN A 107 11.16 -8.08 8.33
N SER A 108 11.31 -8.54 9.57
CA SER A 108 11.32 -9.95 9.88
C SER A 108 9.99 -10.34 10.51
N PHE A 109 9.18 -11.14 9.83
CA PHE A 109 7.94 -11.68 10.38
C PHE A 109 8.17 -12.85 11.34
N ILE A 110 9.41 -13.32 11.44
CA ILE A 110 9.84 -14.42 12.30
C ILE A 110 11.00 -13.89 13.15
N ASN A 111 10.96 -14.12 14.46
CA ASN A 111 12.05 -13.72 15.35
C ASN A 111 13.17 -14.77 15.41
N GLU A 112 14.25 -14.46 16.11
CA GLU A 112 15.43 -15.35 16.26
C GLU A 112 15.10 -16.71 16.89
N SER A 113 13.99 -16.81 17.63
CA SER A 113 13.48 -18.06 18.22
C SER A 113 12.53 -18.82 17.29
N ASN A 114 12.44 -18.44 16.02
CA ASN A 114 11.56 -19.02 15.00
C ASN A 114 10.05 -18.87 15.32
N ASN A 115 9.68 -17.87 16.12
CA ASN A 115 8.28 -17.55 16.42
C ASN A 115 7.78 -16.43 15.49
N ILE A 116 6.52 -16.55 15.07
CA ILE A 116 5.84 -15.54 14.25
C ILE A 116 5.61 -14.26 15.07
N GLN A 117 5.94 -13.11 14.50
CA GLN A 117 5.73 -11.78 15.07
C GLN A 117 4.38 -11.23 14.60
N TYR A 118 3.30 -11.67 15.27
CA TYR A 118 1.92 -11.37 14.87
C TYR A 118 1.58 -9.88 14.89
N ASP A 119 2.19 -9.10 15.77
CA ASP A 119 2.06 -7.65 15.89
C ASP A 119 2.48 -6.90 14.62
N ILE A 120 3.54 -7.38 13.97
CA ILE A 120 4.03 -6.84 12.69
C ILE A 120 3.28 -7.49 11.54
N LEU A 121 3.16 -8.82 11.55
CA LEU A 121 2.57 -9.59 10.46
C LEU A 121 1.12 -9.16 10.18
N SER A 122 0.33 -8.85 11.21
CA SER A 122 -1.07 -8.45 11.06
C SER A 122 -1.26 -7.18 10.21
N GLN A 123 -0.26 -6.31 10.14
CA GLN A 123 -0.33 -5.07 9.33
C GLN A 123 -0.25 -5.38 7.82
N PHE A 124 0.54 -6.38 7.45
CA PHE A 124 0.76 -6.82 6.07
C PHE A 124 -0.15 -7.98 5.67
N ASN A 125 -0.77 -8.63 6.65
CA ASN A 125 -1.79 -9.64 6.45
C ASN A 125 -3.10 -8.97 6.01
N ARG A 126 -3.27 -8.80 4.70
CA ARG A 126 -4.45 -8.23 4.07
C ARG A 126 -4.82 -9.04 2.84
N PRO A 127 -6.10 -9.11 2.47
CA PRO A 127 -6.41 -9.60 1.14
C PRO A 127 -6.01 -8.52 0.14
N TYR A 128 -5.83 -8.98 -1.08
CA TYR A 128 -5.70 -8.10 -2.21
C TYR A 128 -6.11 -8.88 -3.44
N ALA A 129 -6.48 -8.16 -4.49
CA ALA A 129 -6.73 -8.77 -5.77
C ALA A 129 -5.40 -9.11 -6.44
N TYR A 130 -5.05 -10.40 -6.48
CA TYR A 130 -3.81 -10.84 -7.11
C TYR A 130 -3.82 -10.64 -8.62
N ALA A 131 -5.00 -10.80 -9.24
CA ALA A 131 -5.23 -10.55 -10.64
C ALA A 131 -6.64 -9.98 -10.85
N ILE A 132 -6.79 -9.07 -11.80
CA ILE A 132 -8.07 -8.42 -12.13
C ILE A 132 -8.29 -8.57 -13.64
N ALA A 133 -9.42 -9.15 -14.01
CA ALA A 133 -9.84 -9.24 -15.41
C ALA A 133 -10.56 -7.95 -15.82
N GLY A 134 -9.79 -6.92 -16.17
CA GLY A 134 -10.31 -5.61 -16.58
C GLY A 134 -9.52 -4.46 -15.98
N THR A 135 -10.06 -3.25 -16.07
CA THR A 135 -9.47 -2.05 -15.48
C THR A 135 -10.00 -1.87 -14.06
N PRO A 136 -9.15 -1.90 -13.03
CA PRO A 136 -9.60 -1.64 -11.68
C PRO A 136 -9.92 -0.15 -11.49
N LEU A 137 -11.04 0.15 -10.82
CA LEU A 137 -11.45 1.54 -10.54
C LEU A 137 -11.18 1.98 -9.10
N PHE A 138 -11.43 1.09 -8.14
CA PHE A 138 -11.18 1.34 -6.73
C PHE A 138 -10.86 0.03 -5.97
N MET A 139 -9.94 0.10 -5.02
CA MET A 139 -9.61 -0.94 -4.04
C MET A 139 -9.37 -0.29 -2.69
N PHE A 140 -9.87 -0.94 -1.64
CA PHE A 140 -9.70 -0.51 -0.26
C PHE A 140 -9.83 -1.71 0.66
N TYR A 141 -9.10 -1.64 1.77
CA TYR A 141 -9.13 -2.60 2.86
C TYR A 141 -9.49 -1.88 4.17
N ASP A 142 -10.62 -2.23 4.77
CA ASP A 142 -10.99 -1.76 6.10
C ASP A 142 -10.36 -2.65 7.17
N ARG A 143 -9.55 -2.05 8.04
CA ARG A 143 -8.85 -2.74 9.13
C ARG A 143 -9.68 -2.81 10.41
N ASN A 144 -10.76 -2.03 10.50
CA ASN A 144 -11.58 -1.86 11.69
C ASN A 144 -12.99 -2.46 11.56
N ASP A 145 -13.38 -2.93 10.37
CA ASP A 145 -14.67 -3.61 10.15
C ASP A 145 -14.63 -5.02 10.79
N PRO A 146 -15.57 -5.38 11.67
CA PRO A 146 -15.70 -6.72 12.25
C PRO A 146 -16.85 -7.53 11.60
N CYS A 147 -17.12 -7.34 10.30
CA CYS A 147 -18.26 -7.85 9.51
C CYS A 147 -19.68 -7.36 9.91
N GLN A 148 -20.36 -6.62 9.02
CA GLN A 148 -21.84 -6.58 8.94
C GLN A 148 -22.37 -6.96 7.55
N VAL A 149 -23.13 -8.06 7.53
CA VAL A 149 -23.78 -8.71 6.38
C VAL A 149 -25.01 -7.92 5.92
N ASN A 150 -25.15 -7.70 4.60
CA ASN A 150 -26.46 -7.66 3.91
C ASN A 150 -26.30 -8.01 2.42
N ASN A 151 -26.78 -9.22 2.08
CA ASN A 151 -27.21 -9.76 0.77
C ASN A 151 -26.85 -9.01 -0.53
N GLU A 152 -26.07 -9.65 -1.41
CA GLU A 152 -26.24 -9.74 -2.89
C GLU A 152 -25.03 -10.44 -3.59
N LYS A 153 -25.21 -10.87 -4.86
CA LYS A 153 -24.51 -11.98 -5.54
C LYS A 153 -23.09 -11.67 -6.07
N MET A 154 -22.26 -12.71 -6.24
CA MET A 154 -20.77 -12.69 -6.29
C MET A 154 -20.17 -13.40 -7.52
N VAL A 155 -19.07 -12.86 -8.08
CA VAL A 155 -18.13 -13.55 -9.02
C VAL A 155 -16.69 -13.28 -8.56
N ILE A 156 -15.89 -14.35 -8.37
CA ILE A 156 -14.56 -14.34 -7.74
C ILE A 156 -13.46 -14.37 -8.82
N LEU A 157 -12.42 -13.53 -8.70
CA LEU A 157 -11.13 -13.77 -9.36
C LEU A 157 -9.99 -13.75 -8.32
N MET A 158 -9.68 -14.94 -7.82
CA MET A 158 -8.54 -15.37 -7.00
C MET A 158 -7.96 -14.37 -5.99
N THR A 159 -8.45 -14.45 -4.75
CA THR A 159 -7.83 -13.86 -3.56
C THR A 159 -6.86 -14.88 -2.96
N ILE A 160 -5.63 -14.48 -2.62
CA ILE A 160 -4.73 -15.32 -1.81
C ILE A 160 -5.14 -15.14 -0.35
N PHE A 161 -5.59 -16.22 0.28
CA PHE A 161 -5.88 -16.23 1.72
C PHE A 161 -4.61 -16.64 2.48
N PRO A 162 -4.07 -15.78 3.35
CA PRO A 162 -3.03 -16.18 4.27
C PRO A 162 -3.60 -17.19 5.27
N LEU A 163 -2.97 -18.36 5.31
CA LEU A 163 -3.29 -19.49 6.19
C LEU A 163 -3.04 -19.11 7.67
N LEU A 164 -4.00 -18.44 8.31
CA LEU A 164 -4.03 -18.27 9.76
C LEU A 164 -5.40 -18.69 10.28
N ASN A 165 -5.41 -19.78 11.06
CA ASN A 165 -6.55 -20.54 11.58
C ASN A 165 -7.41 -19.79 12.63
N HIS A 166 -7.76 -18.52 12.43
CA HIS A 166 -8.50 -17.74 13.43
C HIS A 166 -9.73 -16.97 12.93
N PHE A 167 -10.17 -17.15 11.70
CA PHE A 167 -11.39 -16.50 11.20
C PHE A 167 -12.28 -17.52 10.48
N ASP A 168 -13.47 -17.77 11.04
CA ASP A 168 -14.37 -18.83 10.60
C ASP A 168 -15.18 -18.48 9.33
N HIS A 169 -15.20 -17.22 8.89
CA HIS A 169 -15.97 -16.78 7.72
C HIS A 169 -15.28 -15.60 6.99
N TYR A 170 -15.19 -15.67 5.65
CA TYR A 170 -14.64 -14.59 4.79
C TYR A 170 -15.64 -14.20 3.71
N HIS A 171 -15.83 -12.90 3.47
CA HIS A 171 -16.73 -12.38 2.44
C HIS A 171 -16.03 -11.30 1.60
N VAL A 172 -15.70 -11.62 0.34
CA VAL A 172 -15.22 -10.65 -0.64
C VAL A 172 -16.38 -10.25 -1.55
N TRP A 173 -16.62 -8.94 -1.69
CA TRP A 173 -17.69 -8.40 -2.50
C TRP A 173 -17.11 -7.76 -3.76
N PHE A 174 -17.66 -8.13 -4.92
CA PHE A 174 -17.34 -7.49 -6.19
C PHE A 174 -18.61 -6.82 -6.70
N VAL A 175 -18.59 -5.49 -6.88
CA VAL A 175 -19.65 -4.80 -7.61
C VAL A 175 -19.18 -4.68 -9.05
N VAL A 176 -19.78 -5.47 -9.94
CA VAL A 176 -19.52 -5.41 -11.37
C VAL A 176 -20.67 -4.64 -12.03
N ASN A 177 -20.36 -3.49 -12.63
CA ASN A 177 -21.34 -2.72 -13.39
C ASN A 177 -20.77 -2.40 -14.77
N ASN A 178 -21.38 -2.99 -15.81
CA ASN A 178 -21.15 -2.71 -17.23
C ASN A 178 -19.70 -2.30 -17.57
N GLU A 179 -18.75 -3.26 -17.48
CA GLU A 179 -17.31 -3.15 -17.79
C GLU A 179 -16.37 -2.71 -16.65
N ASN A 180 -16.89 -2.34 -15.48
CA ASN A 180 -16.07 -1.89 -14.35
C ASN A 180 -16.12 -2.88 -13.18
N ILE A 181 -14.96 -3.12 -12.55
CA ILE A 181 -14.85 -3.94 -11.33
C ILE A 181 -14.51 -3.03 -10.15
N VAL A 182 -15.42 -2.98 -9.17
CA VAL A 182 -15.14 -2.43 -7.84
C VAL A 182 -14.90 -3.59 -6.90
N ILE A 183 -13.71 -3.64 -6.30
CA ILE A 183 -13.33 -4.69 -5.36
C ILE A 183 -13.47 -4.14 -3.96
N LYS A 184 -14.44 -4.68 -3.20
CA LYS A 184 -14.65 -4.34 -1.80
C LYS A 184 -14.38 -5.56 -0.95
N MET A 185 -13.26 -5.54 -0.25
CA MET A 185 -12.85 -6.64 0.62
C MET A 185 -13.26 -6.31 2.06
N HIS A 186 -14.04 -7.20 2.66
CA HIS A 186 -14.55 -7.07 4.03
C HIS A 186 -13.98 -8.19 4.91
N PHE A 187 -13.75 -7.88 6.19
CA PHE A 187 -13.41 -8.83 7.26
C PHE A 187 -14.31 -8.60 8.47
#